data_AF-A0A2S2BNN4-F1
#
_entry.id   AF-A0A2S2BNN4-F1
#
_cell.length_a   1.000
_cell.length_b   1.000
_cell.length_c   1.000
_cell.angle_alpha   90.00
_cell.angle_beta   90.00
_cell.angle_gamma   90.00
#
_symmetry.space_group_name_H-M   'P 1'
#
loop_
_entity.id
_entity.type
_entity.pdbx_description
1 polymer ?
#
loop_
_entity_poly.entity_id
_entity_poly.type
_entity_poly.pdbx_seq_one_letter_code
_entity_poly.pdbx_strand_id
1 'polypeptide(L)'
;MTEPPPRNDDSATRDRFAHWFPPFTPTPASTRVAESTEEVRDSQLELPPPVPTWLAPSDHHDTTPVVRGRRGKPRLALAGAAAALGAVVVGVVVVSSFGSSNEDGSPVAAVDPDWCVESRNDGAVTGNGPGGTADGTEVILAFDHAYYVERSGAKARDVVTADAPMGSAETIQRGIDSLPEGTEHCLTISPTESGRYAVTLTEQRPDGSTHQYRQVVTTTDRDGRTYITSIGDAQ
;
A
#
# COMPACT_ATOMS: atom_id res chain seq x y z
N MET A 1 43.75 6.74 -16.89
CA MET A 1 42.76 5.73 -16.52
C MET A 1 41.75 6.43 -15.65
N THR A 2 40.64 6.86 -16.23
CA THR A 2 39.54 7.48 -15.47
C THR A 2 38.70 6.34 -14.94
N GLU A 3 38.59 6.26 -13.62
CA GLU A 3 37.72 5.31 -12.93
C GLU A 3 36.28 5.53 -13.42
N PRO A 4 35.57 4.47 -13.86
CA PRO A 4 34.17 4.60 -14.25
C PRO A 4 33.34 4.96 -12.99
N PRO A 5 32.28 5.77 -13.12
CA PRO A 5 31.42 6.10 -11.99
C PRO A 5 30.83 4.81 -11.37
N PRO A 6 30.57 4.80 -10.06
CA PRO A 6 29.96 3.64 -9.40
C PRO A 6 28.64 3.32 -10.11
N ARG A 7 28.43 2.06 -10.46
CA ARG A 7 27.14 1.60 -10.97
C ARG A 7 26.11 1.88 -9.88
N ASN A 8 25.09 2.66 -10.19
CA ASN A 8 23.87 2.66 -9.40
C ASN A 8 23.40 1.21 -9.33
N ASP A 9 23.49 0.59 -8.15
CA ASP A 9 22.83 -0.69 -7.88
C ASP A 9 21.32 -0.42 -7.89
N ASP A 10 20.73 -0.35 -9.09
CA ASP A 10 19.29 -0.13 -9.31
C ASP A 10 18.43 -1.19 -8.58
N SER A 11 19.02 -2.29 -8.10
CA SER A 11 18.35 -3.32 -7.30
C SER A 11 18.00 -2.84 -5.88
N ALA A 12 18.79 -1.96 -5.27
CA ALA A 12 18.53 -1.48 -3.91
C ALA A 12 17.41 -0.44 -3.85
N THR A 13 17.19 0.31 -4.94
CA THR A 13 16.13 1.30 -5.10
C THR A 13 14.80 0.72 -5.57
N ARG A 14 14.70 -0.59 -5.85
CA ARG A 14 13.49 -1.18 -6.42
C ARG A 14 12.43 -1.54 -5.38
N ASP A 15 12.82 -2.17 -4.27
CA ASP A 15 11.83 -2.74 -3.36
C ASP A 15 12.00 -2.23 -1.91
N ARG A 16 11.34 -1.11 -1.61
CA ARG A 16 11.22 -0.58 -0.23
C ARG A 16 10.53 -1.57 0.71
N PHE A 17 9.71 -2.49 0.20
CA PHE A 17 8.85 -3.37 0.98
C PHE A 17 9.30 -4.84 0.97
N ALA A 18 10.47 -5.14 0.39
CA ALA A 18 11.07 -6.48 0.39
C ALA A 18 11.12 -7.10 1.79
N HIS A 19 11.29 -6.26 2.81
CA HIS A 19 11.36 -6.66 4.21
C HIS A 19 10.00 -6.90 4.88
N TRP A 20 8.88 -6.60 4.21
CA TRP A 20 7.51 -6.85 4.68
C TRP A 20 6.85 -8.03 4.00
N PHE A 21 7.30 -8.40 2.80
CA PHE A 21 6.88 -9.64 2.19
C PHE A 21 7.54 -10.80 2.96
N PRO A 22 6.83 -11.92 3.24
CA PRO A 22 7.55 -13.16 3.47
C PRO A 22 8.50 -13.37 2.28
N PRO A 23 9.68 -14.01 2.45
CA PRO A 23 10.54 -14.30 1.31
C PRO A 23 9.63 -14.99 0.29
N PHE A 24 9.52 -14.41 -0.91
CA PHE A 24 8.87 -15.09 -2.00
C PHE A 24 9.63 -16.40 -2.14
N THR A 25 9.12 -17.51 -1.58
CA THR A 25 9.44 -18.79 -2.14
C THR A 25 8.81 -18.70 -3.51
N PRO A 26 9.59 -18.56 -4.60
CA PRO A 26 8.98 -18.74 -5.90
C PRO A 26 8.29 -20.09 -5.79
N THR A 27 6.96 -20.12 -5.90
CA THR A 27 6.28 -21.35 -6.28
C THR A 27 7.09 -21.81 -7.48
N PRO A 28 7.80 -22.96 -7.42
CA PRO A 28 8.59 -23.39 -8.57
C PRO A 28 7.64 -23.31 -9.73
N ALA A 29 7.98 -22.46 -10.71
CA ALA A 29 7.17 -22.28 -11.90
C ALA A 29 6.81 -23.69 -12.30
N SER A 30 5.52 -24.03 -12.25
CA SER A 30 5.06 -25.35 -12.63
C SER A 30 5.66 -25.52 -14.00
N THR A 31 6.73 -26.31 -14.11
CA THR A 31 7.41 -26.54 -15.37
C THR A 31 6.31 -27.15 -16.18
N ARG A 32 5.69 -26.32 -17.02
CA ARG A 32 4.77 -26.77 -18.02
C ARG A 32 5.72 -27.57 -18.88
N VAL A 33 5.75 -28.88 -18.61
CA VAL A 33 6.37 -29.85 -19.48
C VAL A 33 5.70 -29.55 -20.80
N ALA A 34 6.43 -28.84 -21.66
CA ALA A 34 6.10 -28.73 -23.05
C ALA A 34 6.34 -30.15 -23.58
N GLU A 35 5.37 -31.03 -23.35
CA GLU A 35 5.32 -32.32 -24.00
C GLU A 35 4.93 -32.01 -25.44
N SER A 36 5.98 -31.90 -26.24
CA SER A 36 5.99 -31.86 -27.68
C SER A 36 4.95 -32.81 -28.24
N THR A 37 3.87 -32.25 -28.75
CA THR A 37 2.96 -32.94 -29.65
C THR A 37 3.69 -33.07 -30.97
N GLU A 38 4.21 -34.27 -31.28
CA GLU A 38 4.12 -34.88 -32.61
C GLU A 38 4.69 -36.31 -32.59
N GLU A 39 3.93 -37.21 -33.23
CA GLU A 39 4.32 -38.55 -33.69
C GLU A 39 4.13 -39.75 -32.73
N VAL A 40 2.87 -40.13 -32.48
CA VAL A 40 2.47 -41.54 -32.61
C VAL A 40 1.15 -41.59 -33.36
N ARG A 41 1.27 -41.88 -34.66
CA ARG A 41 0.20 -42.38 -35.49
C ARG A 41 -0.06 -43.83 -35.07
N ASP A 42 -1.34 -44.18 -35.00
CA ASP A 42 -1.92 -45.53 -35.05
C ASP A 42 -2.38 -46.18 -33.73
N SER A 43 -3.62 -46.67 -33.82
CA SER A 43 -4.23 -47.80 -33.08
C SER A 43 -5.04 -47.57 -31.80
N GLN A 44 -6.28 -48.06 -31.89
CA GLN A 44 -7.23 -48.51 -30.86
C GLN A 44 -8.31 -47.54 -30.33
N LEU A 45 -9.48 -47.70 -30.96
CA LEU A 45 -10.81 -47.54 -30.37
C LEU A 45 -10.91 -48.36 -29.07
N GLU A 46 -10.65 -47.74 -27.92
CA GLU A 46 -10.90 -48.35 -26.61
C GLU A 46 -11.97 -47.54 -25.87
N LEU A 47 -13.04 -48.22 -25.48
CA LEU A 47 -14.17 -47.67 -24.73
C LEU A 47 -13.69 -47.15 -23.36
N PRO A 48 -14.30 -46.07 -22.80
CA PRO A 48 -13.90 -45.57 -21.49
C PRO A 48 -14.16 -46.62 -20.39
N PRO A 49 -13.27 -46.74 -19.39
CA PRO A 49 -13.48 -47.64 -18.26
C PRO A 49 -14.71 -47.21 -17.44
N PRO A 50 -15.42 -48.14 -16.78
CA PRO A 50 -16.53 -47.78 -15.91
C PRO A 50 -16.04 -46.91 -14.74
N VAL A 51 -16.79 -45.85 -14.44
CA VAL A 51 -16.49 -44.96 -13.31
C VAL A 51 -16.51 -45.74 -11.99
N PRO A 52 -15.54 -45.51 -11.07
CA PRO A 52 -15.52 -46.15 -9.77
C PRO A 52 -16.70 -45.67 -8.90
N THR A 53 -17.35 -46.61 -8.21
CA THR A 53 -18.60 -46.47 -7.45
C THR A 53 -18.56 -45.46 -6.29
N TRP A 54 -17.39 -44.93 -5.94
CA TRP A 54 -17.20 -43.99 -4.82
C TRP A 54 -17.56 -42.53 -5.17
N LEU A 55 -17.98 -42.26 -6.41
CA LEU A 55 -18.57 -40.98 -6.85
C LEU A 55 -20.11 -40.96 -6.76
N ALA A 56 -20.74 -41.94 -6.11
CA ALA A 56 -22.17 -41.90 -5.80
C ALA A 56 -22.43 -40.97 -4.58
N PRO A 57 -23.41 -40.05 -4.63
CA PRO A 57 -23.78 -39.21 -3.49
C PRO A 57 -24.24 -40.09 -2.32
N SER A 58 -23.62 -39.93 -1.15
CA SER A 58 -24.15 -40.55 0.08
C SER A 58 -25.06 -39.55 0.77
N ASP A 59 -26.35 -39.87 0.76
CA ASP A 59 -27.42 -39.17 1.47
C ASP A 59 -27.20 -39.19 3.00
N HIS A 60 -27.33 -38.00 3.58
CA HIS A 60 -27.83 -37.64 4.91
C HIS A 60 -27.74 -38.62 6.09
N HIS A 61 -27.03 -38.18 7.13
CA HIS A 61 -27.47 -38.36 8.51
C HIS A 61 -27.62 -37.01 9.21
N ASP A 62 -28.89 -36.68 9.48
CA ASP A 62 -29.34 -35.68 10.43
C ASP A 62 -28.88 -36.02 11.85
N THR A 63 -28.48 -35.00 12.62
CA THR A 63 -29.04 -34.75 13.96
C THR A 63 -28.58 -33.40 14.50
N THR A 64 -29.54 -32.51 14.76
CA THR A 64 -29.38 -31.36 15.65
C THR A 64 -29.64 -31.78 17.11
N PRO A 65 -29.20 -30.98 18.09
CA PRO A 65 -30.22 -30.24 18.83
C PRO A 65 -29.88 -28.76 19.16
N VAL A 66 -30.97 -28.01 19.32
CA VAL A 66 -31.14 -26.61 19.68
C VAL A 66 -30.94 -26.35 21.19
N VAL A 67 -30.28 -25.25 21.59
CA VAL A 67 -30.62 -24.43 22.79
C VAL A 67 -30.12 -22.98 22.57
N ARG A 68 -31.00 -22.01 22.27
CA ARG A 68 -31.56 -20.94 23.16
C ARG A 68 -30.43 -20.08 23.79
N GLY A 69 -30.17 -18.82 23.44
CA GLY A 69 -31.04 -17.69 23.15
C GLY A 69 -30.84 -16.62 24.22
N ARG A 70 -30.38 -15.41 23.88
CA ARG A 70 -30.68 -14.23 24.70
C ARG A 70 -30.71 -12.93 23.88
N ARG A 71 -31.92 -12.38 23.86
CA ARG A 71 -32.36 -11.09 23.34
C ARG A 71 -31.95 -9.97 24.31
N GLY A 72 -31.37 -8.89 23.79
CA GLY A 72 -31.18 -7.62 24.50
C GLY A 72 -31.27 -6.45 23.52
N LYS A 73 -32.27 -5.59 23.71
CA LYS A 73 -32.58 -4.41 22.90
C LYS A 73 -31.79 -3.16 23.38
N PRO A 74 -31.68 -2.11 22.54
CA PRO A 74 -30.92 -0.89 22.83
C PRO A 74 -31.69 0.10 23.74
N ARG A 75 -30.95 0.99 24.43
CA ARG A 75 -31.45 2.19 25.12
C ARG A 75 -30.50 3.35 24.76
N LEU A 76 -30.94 4.33 23.97
CA LEU A 76 -31.57 5.61 24.33
C LEU A 76 -30.58 6.71 24.77
N ALA A 77 -30.36 7.63 23.82
CA ALA A 77 -30.17 9.09 23.85
C ALA A 77 -29.84 9.84 25.15
N LEU A 78 -28.86 10.74 25.05
CA LEU A 78 -28.86 12.11 25.59
C LEU A 78 -27.75 12.88 24.82
N ALA A 79 -28.05 13.78 23.86
CA ALA A 79 -28.47 15.17 24.06
C ALA A 79 -27.63 15.92 25.11
N GLY A 80 -26.67 16.72 24.63
CA GLY A 80 -25.84 17.60 25.45
C GLY A 80 -25.25 18.72 24.60
N ALA A 81 -26.09 19.70 24.26
CA ALA A 81 -25.65 20.98 23.73
C ALA A 81 -25.07 21.84 24.86
N ALA A 82 -23.89 22.42 24.66
CA ALA A 82 -23.47 23.61 25.37
C ALA A 82 -22.56 24.44 24.46
N ALA A 83 -23.12 25.55 23.97
CA ALA A 83 -22.41 26.62 23.30
C ALA A 83 -21.43 27.29 24.26
N ALA A 84 -20.23 27.60 23.80
CA ALA A 84 -19.38 28.62 24.41
C ALA A 84 -18.61 29.36 23.31
N LEU A 85 -19.01 30.61 23.13
CA LEU A 85 -18.37 31.67 22.36
C LEU A 85 -16.92 31.85 22.84
N GLY A 86 -15.97 31.95 21.91
CA GLY A 86 -14.56 32.14 22.25
C GLY A 86 -13.74 32.76 21.13
N ALA A 87 -13.79 34.09 21.06
CA ALA A 87 -12.80 35.02 20.50
C ALA A 87 -12.14 34.67 19.14
N VAL A 88 -12.56 35.41 18.10
CA VAL A 88 -11.74 35.65 16.91
C VAL A 88 -10.53 36.48 17.33
N VAL A 89 -9.37 35.85 17.49
CA VAL A 89 -8.09 36.56 17.55
C VAL A 89 -7.58 36.65 16.13
N VAL A 90 -7.86 37.78 15.46
CA VAL A 90 -7.15 38.14 14.22
C VAL A 90 -5.75 38.59 14.62
N GLY A 91 -4.86 37.62 14.82
CA GLY A 91 -3.43 37.87 14.92
C GLY A 91 -2.87 38.07 13.52
N VAL A 92 -2.76 39.31 13.06
CA VAL A 92 -1.94 39.63 11.89
C VAL A 92 -0.48 39.45 12.31
N VAL A 93 0.09 38.28 12.05
CA VAL A 93 1.53 38.06 12.15
C VAL A 93 2.14 38.64 10.88
N VAL A 94 2.63 39.88 10.96
CA VAL A 94 3.53 40.41 9.95
C VAL A 94 4.89 39.75 10.18
N VAL A 95 5.20 38.70 9.42
CA VAL A 95 6.56 38.15 9.35
C VAL A 95 7.40 39.16 8.55
N SER A 96 8.06 40.08 9.27
CA SER A 96 9.13 40.87 8.70
C SER A 96 10.39 40.01 8.67
N SER A 97 10.73 39.47 7.49
CA SER A 97 12.01 38.80 7.25
C SER A 97 13.16 39.81 7.35
N PHE A 98 13.74 39.97 8.54
CA PHE A 98 15.09 40.50 8.67
C PHE A 98 16.06 39.32 8.53
N GLY A 99 16.48 39.05 7.30
CA GLY A 99 17.62 38.17 7.06
C GLY A 99 18.90 38.89 7.47
N SER A 100 19.31 38.71 8.72
CA SER A 100 20.66 39.01 9.17
C SER A 100 21.60 37.95 8.60
N SER A 101 22.53 38.38 7.75
CA SER A 101 23.69 37.58 7.37
C SER A 101 24.53 37.35 8.62
N ASN A 102 24.64 36.10 9.06
CA ASN A 102 25.78 35.61 9.82
C ASN A 102 26.05 34.16 9.39
N GLU A 103 27.19 34.02 8.73
CA GLU A 103 27.82 32.78 8.32
C GLU A 103 28.42 32.11 9.56
N ASP A 104 27.92 30.94 9.94
CA ASP A 104 28.68 29.78 10.46
C ASP A 104 27.67 28.70 10.88
N GLY A 105 27.29 27.88 9.91
CA GLY A 105 26.41 26.73 10.08
C GLY A 105 26.63 25.76 8.93
N SER A 106 26.92 24.50 9.27
CA SER A 106 26.86 23.38 8.34
C SER A 106 25.57 23.49 7.51
N PRO A 107 25.59 23.29 6.18
CA PRO A 107 24.40 23.48 5.36
C PRO A 107 23.35 22.45 5.81
N VAL A 108 22.37 22.91 6.60
CA VAL A 108 21.09 22.23 6.70
C VAL A 108 20.52 22.34 5.29
N ALA A 109 20.45 21.21 4.57
CA ALA A 109 19.87 21.18 3.25
C ALA A 109 18.51 21.88 3.31
N ALA A 110 18.34 22.93 2.48
CA ALA A 110 17.08 23.62 2.38
C ALA A 110 16.04 22.60 1.88
N VAL A 111 14.99 22.37 2.67
CA VAL A 111 13.79 21.67 2.22
C VAL A 111 13.20 22.57 1.13
N ASP A 112 13.27 22.12 -0.11
CA ASP A 112 12.76 22.86 -1.27
C ASP A 112 11.21 22.84 -1.20
N PRO A 113 10.53 23.94 -0.82
CA PRO A 113 9.10 23.89 -0.50
C PRO A 113 8.20 23.50 -1.69
N ASP A 114 8.77 23.43 -2.90
CA ASP A 114 8.08 23.12 -4.15
C ASP A 114 8.40 21.72 -4.71
N TRP A 115 9.05 20.84 -3.95
CA TRP A 115 9.47 19.54 -4.50
C TRP A 115 8.32 18.53 -4.67
N CYS A 116 7.22 18.69 -3.91
CA CYS A 116 6.02 17.85 -4.01
C CYS A 116 4.75 18.70 -4.13
N VAL A 117 4.60 19.40 -5.24
CA VAL A 117 3.38 20.19 -5.51
C VAL A 117 2.22 19.27 -5.83
N GLU A 118 1.14 19.40 -5.07
CA GLU A 118 -0.11 18.68 -5.34
C GLU A 118 -0.65 19.05 -6.73
N SER A 119 -0.92 18.03 -7.54
CA SER A 119 -1.50 18.23 -8.87
C SER A 119 -2.34 17.03 -9.30
N ARG A 120 -3.30 17.28 -10.18
CA ARG A 120 -4.11 16.24 -10.82
C ARG A 120 -4.23 16.53 -12.31
N ASN A 121 -3.85 15.58 -13.15
CA ASN A 121 -3.88 15.70 -14.60
C ASN A 121 -4.20 14.35 -15.25
N ASP A 122 -5.21 14.30 -16.12
CA ASP A 122 -5.62 13.07 -16.84
C ASP A 122 -5.77 11.83 -15.94
N GLY A 123 -6.28 12.03 -14.72
CA GLY A 123 -6.46 10.97 -13.72
C GLY A 123 -5.21 10.61 -12.93
N ALA A 124 -4.02 11.05 -13.35
CA ALA A 124 -2.81 10.98 -12.55
C ALA A 124 -2.84 12.04 -11.44
N VAL A 125 -2.31 11.68 -10.27
CA VAL A 125 -2.20 12.56 -9.09
C VAL A 125 -0.78 12.57 -8.60
N THR A 126 -0.24 13.76 -8.35
CA THR A 126 1.01 13.94 -7.60
C THR A 126 0.70 14.60 -6.27
N GLY A 127 1.32 14.14 -5.19
CA GLY A 127 1.14 14.74 -3.87
C GLY A 127 1.58 13.83 -2.71
N ASN A 128 1.45 14.38 -1.50
CA ASN A 128 1.79 13.75 -0.23
C ASN A 128 0.72 14.00 0.86
N GLY A 129 -0.47 14.42 0.43
CA GLY A 129 -1.59 14.73 1.32
C GLY A 129 -2.16 13.51 2.05
N PRO A 130 -3.09 13.72 2.99
CA PRO A 130 -3.60 12.68 3.89
C PRO A 130 -4.39 11.55 3.22
N GLY A 131 -4.82 11.74 1.97
CA GLY A 131 -5.63 10.75 1.25
C GLY A 131 -6.99 10.50 1.90
N GLY A 132 -7.49 9.28 1.71
CA GLY A 132 -8.82 8.86 2.14
C GLY A 132 -9.08 7.40 1.77
N THR A 133 -10.34 6.99 1.72
CA THR A 133 -10.71 5.61 1.32
C THR A 133 -11.84 5.61 0.29
N ALA A 134 -12.13 6.73 -0.36
CA ALA A 134 -13.22 6.81 -1.32
C ALA A 134 -12.85 6.16 -2.67
N ASP A 135 -11.57 6.20 -3.04
CA ASP A 135 -11.06 5.58 -4.26
C ASP A 135 -9.61 5.07 -4.09
N GLY A 136 -9.09 4.43 -5.14
CA GLY A 136 -7.76 3.83 -5.11
C GLY A 136 -6.61 4.84 -5.03
N THR A 137 -6.77 6.06 -5.57
CA THR A 137 -5.74 7.10 -5.42
C THR A 137 -5.71 7.62 -3.99
N GLU A 138 -6.89 7.85 -3.40
CA GLU A 138 -7.00 8.30 -2.01
C GLU A 138 -6.45 7.28 -1.02
N VAL A 139 -6.72 5.98 -1.21
CA VAL A 139 -6.22 4.94 -0.29
C VAL A 139 -4.71 4.76 -0.36
N ILE A 140 -4.12 4.97 -1.55
CA ILE A 140 -2.67 4.95 -1.73
C ILE A 140 -2.03 6.13 -0.98
N LEU A 141 -2.57 7.35 -1.14
CA LEU A 141 -2.13 8.51 -0.38
C LEU A 141 -2.28 8.28 1.13
N ALA A 142 -3.39 7.71 1.59
CA ALA A 142 -3.61 7.42 3.01
C ALA A 142 -2.59 6.43 3.58
N PHE A 143 -2.24 5.39 2.82
CA PHE A 143 -1.23 4.41 3.22
C PHE A 143 0.14 5.07 3.43
N ASP A 144 0.61 5.83 2.44
CA ASP A 144 1.92 6.48 2.49
C ASP A 144 1.95 7.65 3.50
N HIS A 145 0.86 8.40 3.65
CA HIS A 145 0.76 9.43 4.70
C HIS A 145 0.85 8.80 6.09
N ALA A 146 0.14 7.69 6.33
CA ALA A 146 0.23 6.95 7.59
C ALA A 146 1.66 6.44 7.86
N TYR A 147 2.41 6.13 6.79
CA TYR A 147 3.76 5.59 6.86
C TYR A 147 4.83 6.68 7.13
N TYR A 148 4.85 7.77 6.35
CA TYR A 148 5.90 8.79 6.45
C TYR A 148 5.56 9.93 7.40
N VAL A 149 4.28 10.34 7.45
CA VAL A 149 3.84 11.52 8.22
C VAL A 149 3.38 11.11 9.60
N GLU A 150 2.43 10.17 9.69
CA GLU A 150 1.90 9.72 10.99
C GLU A 150 2.79 8.67 11.65
N ARG A 151 3.75 8.12 10.90
CA ARG A 151 4.72 7.12 11.34
C ARG A 151 4.09 5.97 12.13
N SER A 152 2.95 5.47 11.66
CA SER A 152 2.15 4.44 12.34
C SER A 152 1.84 3.24 11.43
N GLY A 153 2.47 2.10 11.73
CA GLY A 153 2.24 0.84 11.03
C GLY A 153 0.81 0.31 11.21
N ALA A 154 0.17 0.62 12.35
CA ALA A 154 -1.24 0.28 12.59
C ALA A 154 -2.18 1.03 11.64
N LYS A 155 -1.98 2.34 11.46
CA LYS A 155 -2.80 3.14 10.53
C LYS A 155 -2.56 2.76 9.09
N ALA A 156 -1.30 2.51 8.71
CA ALA A 156 -0.97 2.00 7.38
C ALA A 156 -1.65 0.64 7.12
N ARG A 157 -1.69 -0.25 8.12
CA ARG A 157 -2.34 -1.56 7.96
C ARG A 157 -3.86 -1.50 7.88
N ASP A 158 -4.50 -0.47 8.46
CA ASP A 158 -5.98 -0.32 8.49
C ASP A 158 -6.59 -0.11 7.10
N VAL A 159 -5.82 0.45 6.17
CA VAL A 159 -6.26 0.67 4.77
C VAL A 159 -5.87 -0.48 3.82
N VAL A 160 -5.31 -1.56 4.36
CA VAL A 160 -4.89 -2.74 3.60
C VAL A 160 -5.80 -3.91 3.96
N THR A 161 -6.20 -4.75 3.00
CA THR A 161 -7.04 -5.91 3.32
C THR A 161 -6.31 -6.90 4.22
N ALA A 162 -7.03 -7.60 5.11
CA ALA A 162 -6.41 -8.54 6.06
C ALA A 162 -5.67 -9.69 5.37
N ASP A 163 -6.13 -10.07 4.17
CA ASP A 163 -5.60 -11.14 3.32
C ASP A 163 -4.50 -10.68 2.34
N ALA A 164 -4.23 -9.38 2.24
CA ALA A 164 -3.15 -8.87 1.40
C ALA A 164 -1.81 -9.50 1.83
N PRO A 165 -0.93 -9.87 0.88
CA PRO A 165 0.39 -10.44 1.17
C PRO A 165 1.35 -9.34 1.64
N MET A 166 1.01 -8.64 2.72
CA MET A 166 1.77 -7.53 3.30
C MET A 166 2.03 -7.80 4.78
N GLY A 167 3.10 -7.21 5.31
CA GLY A 167 3.49 -7.36 6.71
C GLY A 167 2.38 -6.98 7.71
N SER A 168 2.49 -7.49 8.94
CA SER A 168 1.65 -7.05 10.04
C SER A 168 1.90 -5.57 10.39
N ALA A 169 1.02 -4.96 11.20
CA ALA A 169 1.22 -3.60 11.69
C ALA A 169 2.59 -3.42 12.38
N GLU A 170 3.04 -4.41 13.16
CA GLU A 170 4.35 -4.40 13.83
C GLU A 170 5.51 -4.54 12.83
N THR A 171 5.32 -5.30 11.76
CA THR A 171 6.35 -5.44 10.70
C THR A 171 6.49 -4.15 9.91
N ILE A 172 5.36 -3.51 9.57
CA ILE A 172 5.35 -2.18 8.94
C ILE A 172 5.99 -1.15 9.87
N GLN A 173 5.65 -1.18 11.17
CA GLN A 173 6.24 -0.25 12.15
C GLN A 173 7.77 -0.38 12.21
N ARG A 174 8.33 -1.60 12.19
CA ARG A 174 9.78 -1.78 12.12
C ARG A 174 10.40 -1.17 10.87
N GLY A 175 9.68 -1.19 9.73
CA GLY A 175 10.09 -0.48 8.53
C GLY A 175 10.11 1.03 8.73
N ILE A 176 9.04 1.61 9.30
CA ILE A 176 8.96 3.04 9.64
C ILE A 176 10.11 3.45 10.55
N ASP A 177 10.36 2.68 11.61
CA ASP A 177 11.38 2.97 12.61
C ASP A 177 12.81 2.89 12.04
N SER A 178 13.00 2.18 10.93
CA SER A 178 14.30 2.14 10.21
C SER A 178 14.56 3.41 9.40
N LEU A 179 13.53 4.22 9.12
CA LEU A 179 13.68 5.47 8.38
C LEU A 179 14.13 6.60 9.30
N PRO A 180 15.11 7.42 8.88
CA PRO A 180 15.46 8.64 9.59
C PRO A 180 14.23 9.54 9.81
N GLU A 181 14.11 10.10 11.02
CA GLU A 181 13.12 11.15 11.30
C GLU A 181 13.33 12.35 10.37
N GLY A 182 12.23 12.93 9.88
CA GLY A 182 12.29 13.98 8.85
C GLY A 182 12.47 13.44 7.43
N THR A 183 12.36 12.12 7.20
CA THR A 183 12.16 11.61 5.84
C THR A 183 10.86 12.15 5.28
N GLU A 184 10.92 12.83 4.14
CA GLU A 184 9.76 13.32 3.40
C GLU A 184 9.45 12.40 2.22
N HIS A 185 8.21 12.47 1.71
CA HIS A 185 7.75 11.65 0.61
C HIS A 185 6.89 12.43 -0.38
N CYS A 186 6.87 11.97 -1.63
CA CYS A 186 5.98 12.43 -2.67
C CYS A 186 5.57 11.26 -3.56
N LEU A 187 4.28 11.16 -3.86
CA LEU A 187 3.75 10.15 -4.77
C LEU A 187 3.40 10.77 -6.12
N THR A 188 3.59 10.01 -7.18
CA THR A 188 2.92 10.17 -8.47
C THR A 188 2.16 8.89 -8.77
N ILE A 189 0.83 8.98 -8.82
CA ILE A 189 -0.11 7.87 -8.91
C ILE A 189 -0.86 7.97 -10.23
N SER A 190 -0.73 6.98 -11.08
CA SER A 190 -1.42 6.92 -12.38
C SER A 190 -2.30 5.67 -12.45
N PRO A 191 -3.62 5.79 -12.62
CA PRO A 191 -4.48 4.63 -12.85
C PRO A 191 -4.11 3.97 -14.18
N THR A 192 -3.92 2.66 -14.18
CA THR A 192 -3.62 1.89 -15.39
C THR A 192 -4.80 1.04 -15.83
N GLU A 193 -5.53 0.48 -14.87
CA GLU A 193 -6.75 -0.31 -15.09
C GLU A 193 -7.66 -0.14 -13.87
N SER A 194 -8.88 -0.67 -13.92
CA SER A 194 -9.78 -0.64 -12.75
C SER A 194 -9.12 -1.29 -11.54
N GLY A 195 -8.95 -0.52 -10.47
CA GLY A 195 -8.32 -0.98 -9.23
C GLY A 195 -6.81 -1.22 -9.33
N ARG A 196 -6.13 -0.82 -10.41
CA ARG A 196 -4.68 -0.98 -10.60
C ARG A 196 -4.01 0.35 -10.92
N TYR A 197 -2.91 0.64 -10.23
CA TYR A 197 -2.20 1.91 -10.28
C TYR A 197 -0.71 1.69 -10.47
N ALA A 198 -0.10 2.47 -11.36
CA ALA A 198 1.34 2.68 -11.39
C ALA A 198 1.67 3.81 -10.41
N VAL A 199 2.56 3.55 -9.45
CA VAL A 199 2.93 4.50 -8.40
C VAL A 199 4.43 4.71 -8.45
N THR A 200 4.85 5.97 -8.52
CA THR A 200 6.22 6.38 -8.26
C THR A 200 6.25 7.08 -6.91
N LEU A 201 6.97 6.51 -5.95
CA LEU A 201 7.29 7.16 -4.70
C LEU A 201 8.68 7.76 -4.81
N THR A 202 8.83 9.01 -4.40
CA THR A 202 10.11 9.65 -4.15
C THR A 202 10.25 9.95 -2.66
N GLU A 203 11.34 9.52 -2.04
CA GLU A 203 11.70 9.82 -0.65
C GLU A 203 12.88 10.78 -0.64
N GLN A 204 12.82 11.80 0.22
CA GLN A 204 13.98 12.64 0.55
C GLN A 204 14.35 12.46 2.00
N ARG A 205 15.62 12.14 2.25
CA ARG A 205 16.17 11.93 3.59
C ARG A 205 16.80 13.22 4.13
N PRO A 206 16.91 13.36 5.46
CA PRO A 206 17.58 14.50 6.09
C PRO A 206 19.07 14.65 5.72
N ASP A 207 19.73 13.58 5.27
CA ASP A 207 21.12 13.63 4.80
C ASP A 207 21.25 14.14 3.35
N GLY A 208 20.13 14.51 2.72
CA GLY A 208 20.06 15.00 1.35
C GLY A 208 20.00 13.88 0.30
N SER A 209 19.96 12.60 0.69
CA SER A 209 19.78 11.50 -0.25
C SER A 209 18.32 11.40 -0.73
N THR A 210 18.16 11.08 -2.01
CA THR A 210 16.85 10.88 -2.64
C THR A 210 16.74 9.47 -3.16
N HIS A 211 15.66 8.78 -2.81
CA HIS A 211 15.35 7.44 -3.29
C HIS A 211 14.04 7.45 -4.07
N GLN A 212 13.99 6.68 -5.16
CA GLN A 212 12.77 6.55 -5.96
C GLN A 212 12.41 5.09 -6.16
N TYR A 213 11.15 4.76 -5.91
CA TYR A 213 10.58 3.41 -5.99
C TYR A 213 9.42 3.42 -6.98
N ARG A 214 9.43 2.47 -7.93
CA ARG A 214 8.34 2.28 -8.89
C ARG A 214 7.58 1.01 -8.57
N GLN A 215 6.28 1.18 -8.31
CA GLN A 215 5.43 0.16 -7.76
C GLN A 215 4.16 0.02 -8.59
N VAL A 216 3.56 -1.16 -8.50
CA VAL A 216 2.17 -1.40 -8.88
C VAL A 216 1.37 -1.61 -7.61
N VAL A 217 0.30 -0.83 -7.45
CA VAL A 217 -0.66 -1.00 -6.36
C VAL A 217 -1.96 -1.52 -6.91
N THR A 218 -2.53 -2.53 -6.25
CA THR A 218 -3.89 -2.99 -6.51
C THR A 218 -4.81 -2.66 -5.34
N THR A 219 -6.06 -2.36 -5.66
CA THR A 219 -7.08 -1.96 -4.70
C THR A 219 -8.40 -2.66 -4.99
N THR A 220 -9.27 -2.70 -3.98
CA THR A 220 -10.64 -3.24 -4.09
C THR A 220 -11.59 -2.37 -3.28
N ASP A 221 -12.79 -2.14 -3.81
CA ASP A 221 -13.89 -1.56 -3.02
C ASP A 221 -14.63 -2.67 -2.27
N ARG A 222 -14.84 -2.47 -0.96
CA ARG A 222 -15.69 -3.30 -0.12
C ARG A 222 -16.68 -2.39 0.58
N ASP A 223 -17.94 -2.44 0.14
CA ASP A 223 -19.06 -1.70 0.71
C ASP A 223 -18.86 -0.17 0.73
N GLY A 224 -18.28 0.39 -0.34
CA GLY A 224 -18.03 1.84 -0.47
C GLY A 224 -16.80 2.35 0.28
N ARG A 225 -15.93 1.43 0.74
CA ARG A 225 -14.60 1.73 1.26
C ARG A 225 -13.56 0.99 0.43
N THR A 226 -12.61 1.73 -0.13
CA THR A 226 -11.50 1.17 -0.91
C THR A 226 -10.36 0.73 0.03
N TYR A 227 -9.76 -0.42 -0.28
CA TYR A 227 -8.62 -0.99 0.43
C TYR A 227 -7.51 -1.38 -0.55
N ILE A 228 -6.26 -1.33 -0.11
CA ILE A 228 -5.12 -1.89 -0.84
C ILE A 228 -5.11 -3.43 -0.69
N THR A 229 -4.96 -4.14 -1.80
CA THR A 229 -4.86 -5.60 -1.85
C THR A 229 -3.44 -6.10 -2.14
N SER A 230 -2.62 -5.29 -2.81
CA SER A 230 -1.20 -5.57 -2.97
C SER A 230 -0.42 -4.30 -3.29
N ILE A 231 0.84 -4.29 -2.89
CA ILE A 231 1.88 -3.40 -3.43
C ILE A 231 2.98 -4.33 -3.94
N GLY A 232 3.56 -4.05 -5.09
CA GLY A 232 4.70 -4.82 -5.60
C GLY A 232 5.46 -4.04 -6.65
N ASP A 233 6.54 -4.63 -7.16
CA ASP A 233 7.36 -3.98 -8.16
C ASP A 233 6.61 -3.73 -9.47
N ALA A 234 6.92 -2.62 -10.11
CA ALA A 234 6.61 -2.45 -11.52
C ALA A 234 7.51 -3.40 -12.35
N GLN A 235 6.88 -4.35 -13.04
CA GLN A 235 7.55 -5.29 -13.95
C GLN A 235 7.98 -4.63 -15.25
#